data_AF-A0A972DB24-F1
#
_entry.id   AF-A0A972DB24-F1
#
_cell.length_a   1.000
_cell.length_b   1.000
_cell.length_c   1.000
_cell.angle_alpha   90.00
_cell.angle_beta   90.00
_cell.angle_gamma   90.00
#
_symmetry.space_group_name_H-M   'P 1'
#
loop_
_entity.id
_entity.type
_entity.pdbx_description
1 polymer ?
#
loop_
_entity_poly.entity_id
_entity_poly.type
_entity_poly.pdbx_seq_one_letter_code
_entity_poly.pdbx_strand_id
1 'polypeptide(L)'
;MSIDSLISRAMRGFREELRLYVVAVTSLAVAFLCLGAALLALQNLGAVAERWGKSGHITVYLRDGLEPAEITRLAAVLEGLREVDHVRVVSSEEARAEFLARTELGEEVAELGAEVFPASIEVGIVSGVTVEAIEKLAARIGALEGVSDVESYRGWFEQLASLLSAGKVGATVIAVLVGFCVFAVVGNTVRLSIARRRREIEVMKLCGATHGFVRGPFIVEGIVQGLLASALAVAALAAAFFALRAELNSAFSIFVGTEAVFLGPGLLALLVFSGAFIGATSSTLSLRRYLEI
;
A
#
# COMPACT_ATOMS: atom_id res chain seq x y z
N MET A 1 -10.94 38.30 -16.84
CA MET A 1 -10.49 37.98 -15.47
C MET A 1 -9.24 37.12 -15.60
N SER A 2 -8.06 37.63 -15.22
CA SER A 2 -6.80 36.87 -15.36
C SER A 2 -6.62 35.92 -14.18
N ILE A 3 -6.06 34.73 -14.44
CA ILE A 3 -5.75 33.73 -13.40
C ILE A 3 -4.85 34.32 -12.31
N ASP A 4 -3.91 35.18 -12.68
CA ASP A 4 -2.99 35.86 -11.76
C ASP A 4 -3.70 36.74 -10.73
N SER A 5 -4.83 37.35 -11.11
CA SER A 5 -5.65 38.16 -10.20
C SER A 5 -6.38 37.33 -9.14
N LEU A 6 -6.71 36.07 -9.45
CA LEU A 6 -7.32 35.14 -8.50
C LEU A 6 -6.28 34.60 -7.52
N ILE A 7 -5.11 34.19 -8.03
CA ILE A 7 -4.01 33.64 -7.23
C ILE A 7 -3.48 34.69 -6.26
N SER A 8 -3.25 35.93 -6.73
CA SER A 8 -2.76 37.01 -5.87
C SER A 8 -3.73 37.38 -4.74
N ARG A 9 -5.04 37.34 -5.00
CA ARG A 9 -6.08 37.55 -3.98
C ARG A 9 -6.15 36.39 -2.97
N ALA A 10 -6.09 35.16 -3.44
CA ALA A 10 -6.01 33.98 -2.56
C ALA A 10 -4.77 34.02 -1.66
N MET A 11 -3.61 34.43 -2.19
CA MET A 11 -2.37 34.56 -1.41
C MET A 11 -2.41 35.69 -0.37
N ARG A 12 -3.05 36.83 -0.67
CA ARG A 12 -3.30 37.86 0.36
C ARG A 12 -4.17 37.33 1.48
N GLY A 13 -5.24 36.63 1.10
CA GLY A 13 -6.12 35.96 2.04
C GLY A 13 -5.43 34.97 2.98
N PHE A 14 -4.52 34.17 2.42
CA PHE A 14 -3.70 33.22 3.17
C PHE A 14 -2.80 33.90 4.21
N ARG A 15 -2.22 35.06 3.86
CA ARG A 15 -1.33 35.81 4.77
C ARG A 15 -2.08 36.46 5.93
N GLU A 16 -3.28 36.97 5.67
CA GLU A 16 -4.10 37.61 6.70
C GLU A 16 -4.66 36.62 7.73
N GLU A 17 -4.82 35.34 7.35
CA GLU A 17 -5.42 34.30 8.19
C GLU A 17 -4.52 33.06 8.35
N LEU A 18 -3.20 33.27 8.35
CA LEU A 18 -2.19 32.20 8.35
C LEU A 18 -2.43 31.15 9.44
N ARG A 19 -2.81 31.57 10.65
CA ARG A 19 -3.05 30.63 11.76
C ARG A 19 -4.18 29.63 11.47
N LEU A 20 -5.27 30.10 10.88
CA LEU A 20 -6.44 29.27 10.57
C LEU A 20 -6.12 28.30 9.42
N TYR A 21 -5.39 28.79 8.43
CA TYR A 21 -4.89 27.98 7.31
C TYR A 21 -3.89 26.91 7.74
N VAL A 22 -2.92 27.25 8.59
CA VAL A 22 -1.93 26.29 9.08
C VAL A 22 -2.61 25.18 9.88
N VAL A 23 -3.54 25.52 10.79
CA VAL A 23 -4.29 24.50 11.54
C VAL A 23 -5.10 23.61 10.59
N ALA A 24 -5.83 24.18 9.63
CA ALA A 24 -6.59 23.39 8.66
C ALA A 24 -5.69 22.46 7.83
N VAL A 25 -4.61 22.99 7.25
CA VAL A 25 -3.69 22.22 6.39
C VAL A 25 -2.99 21.12 7.19
N THR A 26 -2.51 21.40 8.40
CA THR A 26 -1.85 20.39 9.25
C THR A 26 -2.81 19.28 9.69
N SER A 27 -4.02 19.61 10.15
CA SER A 27 -5.02 18.60 10.50
C SER A 27 -5.40 17.71 9.31
N LEU A 28 -5.55 18.30 8.12
CA LEU A 28 -5.82 17.53 6.91
C LEU A 28 -4.61 16.72 6.45
N ALA A 29 -3.39 17.23 6.63
CA ALA A 29 -2.16 16.50 6.31
C ALA A 29 -2.03 15.24 7.16
N VAL A 30 -2.39 15.29 8.45
CA VAL A 30 -2.42 14.09 9.31
C VAL A 30 -3.44 13.07 8.79
N ALA A 31 -4.62 13.51 8.36
CA ALA A 31 -5.64 12.62 7.80
C ALA A 31 -5.16 11.94 6.49
N PHE A 32 -4.56 12.71 5.59
CA PHE A 32 -3.94 12.18 4.36
C PHE A 32 -2.74 11.29 4.64
N LEU A 33 -1.96 11.57 5.70
CA LEU A 33 -0.82 10.75 6.11
C LEU A 33 -1.28 9.36 6.53
N CYS A 34 -2.35 9.27 7.33
CA CYS A 34 -2.94 7.99 7.72
C CYS A 34 -3.42 7.18 6.49
N LEU A 35 -4.09 7.85 5.54
CA LEU A 35 -4.52 7.20 4.29
C LEU A 35 -3.31 6.72 3.46
N GLY A 36 -2.31 7.58 3.29
CA GLY A 36 -1.09 7.26 2.55
C GLY A 36 -0.33 6.09 3.17
N ALA A 37 -0.20 6.06 4.50
CA ALA A 37 0.42 4.96 5.23
C ALA A 37 -0.34 3.64 5.05
N ALA A 38 -1.67 3.66 5.12
CA ALA A 38 -2.50 2.47 4.88
C ALA A 38 -2.32 1.95 3.44
N LEU A 39 -2.29 2.84 2.44
CA LEU A 39 -2.06 2.47 1.05
C LEU A 39 -0.64 1.92 0.83
N LEU A 40 0.37 2.51 1.47
CA LEU A 40 1.76 2.04 1.40
C LEU A 40 1.89 0.62 1.95
N ALA A 41 1.28 0.36 3.11
CA ALA A 41 1.26 -0.96 3.74
C ALA A 41 0.56 -1.98 2.84
N LEU A 42 -0.61 -1.65 2.29
CA LEU A 42 -1.35 -2.55 1.39
C LEU A 42 -0.59 -2.83 0.08
N GLN A 43 0.10 -1.85 -0.49
CA GLN A 43 0.90 -2.05 -1.70
C GLN A 43 2.05 -3.03 -1.43
N ASN A 44 2.81 -2.80 -0.35
CA ASN A 44 3.96 -3.65 -0.03
C ASN A 44 3.54 -5.05 0.40
N LEU A 45 2.55 -5.19 1.29
CA LEU A 45 2.01 -6.49 1.70
C LEU A 45 1.36 -7.23 0.51
N GLY A 46 0.72 -6.49 -0.40
CA GLY A 46 0.20 -7.05 -1.65
C GLY A 46 1.30 -7.61 -2.56
N ALA A 47 2.44 -6.93 -2.67
CA ALA A 47 3.59 -7.41 -3.43
C ALA A 47 4.19 -8.68 -2.81
N VAL A 48 4.27 -8.77 -1.48
CA VAL A 48 4.65 -10.00 -0.76
C VAL A 48 3.69 -11.13 -1.09
N ALA A 49 2.38 -10.88 -0.93
CA ALA A 49 1.35 -11.89 -1.19
C ALA A 49 1.31 -12.34 -2.65
N GLU A 50 1.59 -11.46 -3.62
CA GLU A 50 1.61 -11.83 -5.04
C GLU A 50 2.85 -12.66 -5.39
N ARG A 51 4.02 -12.29 -4.87
CA ARG A 51 5.27 -13.02 -5.11
C ARG A 51 5.18 -14.45 -4.58
N TRP A 52 4.62 -14.62 -3.39
CA TRP A 52 4.54 -15.92 -2.76
C TRP A 52 3.26 -16.69 -3.10
N GLY A 53 2.15 -16.00 -3.37
CA GLY A 53 0.88 -16.62 -3.75
C GLY A 53 0.85 -17.19 -5.17
N LYS A 54 1.66 -16.66 -6.10
CA LYS A 54 1.89 -17.29 -7.42
C LYS A 54 2.74 -18.56 -7.33
N SER A 55 3.51 -18.66 -6.27
CA SER A 55 4.41 -19.76 -5.92
C SER A 55 3.70 -20.75 -5.01
N GLY A 56 2.49 -21.21 -5.39
CA GLY A 56 1.77 -22.26 -4.66
C GLY A 56 2.53 -23.58 -4.67
N HIS A 57 3.61 -23.65 -3.91
CA HIS A 57 4.52 -24.76 -3.80
C HIS A 57 4.20 -25.51 -2.51
N ILE A 58 4.17 -26.84 -2.63
CA ILE A 58 4.38 -27.72 -1.49
C ILE A 58 5.87 -28.02 -1.45
N THR A 59 6.51 -27.77 -0.31
CA THR A 59 7.89 -28.21 -0.09
C THR A 59 7.85 -29.54 0.62
N VAL A 60 8.37 -30.57 -0.05
CA VAL A 60 8.46 -31.93 0.48
C VAL A 60 9.90 -32.15 0.95
N TYR A 61 10.13 -32.20 2.26
CA TYR A 61 11.45 -32.51 2.81
C TYR A 61 11.68 -34.01 2.79
N LEU A 62 12.86 -34.39 2.33
CA LEU A 62 13.27 -35.78 2.18
C LEU A 62 13.98 -36.26 3.44
N ARG A 63 13.92 -37.57 3.71
CA ARG A 63 14.73 -38.18 4.78
C ARG A 63 16.20 -38.22 4.39
N ASP A 64 17.07 -38.12 5.39
CA ASP A 64 18.52 -38.23 5.18
C ASP A 64 18.91 -39.61 4.64
N GLY A 65 19.86 -39.63 3.71
CA GLY A 65 20.45 -40.85 3.18
C GLY A 65 19.67 -41.56 2.06
N LEU A 66 18.65 -40.91 1.46
CA LEU A 66 17.97 -41.43 0.28
C LEU A 66 18.91 -41.51 -0.94
N GLU A 67 18.81 -42.61 -1.69
CA GLU A 67 19.59 -42.74 -2.92
C GLU A 67 19.04 -41.82 -4.03
N PRO A 68 19.88 -41.28 -4.94
CA PRO A 68 19.42 -40.43 -6.05
C PRO A 68 18.33 -41.09 -6.92
N ALA A 69 18.37 -42.42 -7.04
CA ALA A 69 17.37 -43.20 -7.77
C ALA A 69 16.00 -43.24 -7.06
N GLU A 70 15.96 -43.10 -5.74
CA GLU A 70 14.72 -43.00 -4.95
C GLU A 70 14.13 -41.59 -5.05
N ILE A 71 14.98 -40.55 -4.97
CA ILE A 71 14.57 -39.16 -5.16
C ILE A 71 13.94 -38.96 -6.55
N THR A 72 14.58 -39.50 -7.59
CA THR A 72 14.09 -39.42 -8.97
C THR A 72 12.75 -40.15 -9.14
N ARG A 73 12.59 -41.31 -8.49
CA ARG A 73 11.32 -42.05 -8.49
C ARG A 73 10.22 -41.28 -7.78
N LEU A 74 10.52 -40.69 -6.63
CA LEU A 74 9.55 -39.89 -5.87
C LEU A 74 9.14 -38.65 -6.67
N ALA A 75 10.08 -37.94 -7.30
CA ALA A 75 9.79 -36.81 -8.17
C ALA A 75 8.85 -37.20 -9.33
N ALA A 76 9.10 -38.33 -10.00
CA ALA A 76 8.24 -38.82 -11.08
C ALA A 76 6.82 -39.20 -10.60
N VAL A 77 6.69 -39.75 -9.38
CA VAL A 77 5.38 -40.03 -8.77
C VAL A 77 4.62 -38.74 -8.50
N LEU A 78 5.30 -37.70 -8.01
CA LEU A 78 4.70 -36.39 -7.74
C LEU A 78 4.28 -35.67 -9.03
N GLU A 79 5.09 -35.73 -10.09
CA GLU A 79 4.73 -35.17 -11.41
C GLU A 79 3.49 -35.84 -12.02
N GLY A 80 3.23 -37.11 -11.69
CA GLY A 80 2.05 -37.85 -12.17
C GLY A 80 0.73 -37.45 -11.52
N LEU A 81 0.75 -36.62 -10.47
CA LEU A 81 -0.46 -36.18 -9.76
C LEU A 81 -1.19 -35.09 -10.55
N ARG A 82 -2.52 -35.20 -10.67
CA ARG A 82 -3.34 -34.29 -11.50
C ARG A 82 -3.33 -32.85 -10.98
N GLU A 83 -3.07 -32.70 -9.69
CA GLU A 83 -3.00 -31.43 -8.97
C GLU A 83 -1.64 -30.74 -9.13
N VAL A 84 -0.63 -31.43 -9.68
CA VAL A 84 0.75 -30.96 -9.81
C VAL A 84 0.99 -30.40 -11.21
N ASP A 85 1.61 -29.23 -11.28
CA ASP A 85 1.99 -28.52 -12.51
C ASP A 85 3.43 -28.82 -12.91
N HIS A 86 4.36 -28.72 -11.95
CA HIS A 86 5.78 -29.02 -12.14
C HIS A 86 6.43 -29.46 -10.83
N VAL A 87 7.54 -30.18 -10.93
CA VAL A 87 8.34 -30.62 -9.78
C VAL A 87 9.79 -30.16 -9.97
N ARG A 88 10.38 -29.62 -8.91
CA ARG A 88 11.78 -29.23 -8.87
C ARG A 88 12.46 -29.91 -7.69
N VAL A 89 13.51 -30.67 -7.96
CA VAL A 89 14.36 -31.25 -6.92
C VAL A 89 15.41 -30.22 -6.52
N VAL A 90 15.58 -30.00 -5.22
CA VAL A 90 16.59 -29.10 -4.65
C VAL A 90 17.50 -29.95 -3.76
N SER A 91 18.77 -30.04 -4.15
CA SER A 91 19.77 -30.75 -3.37
C SER A 91 20.15 -29.98 -2.10
N SER A 92 20.71 -30.65 -1.10
CA SER A 92 21.21 -30.01 0.13
C SER A 92 22.27 -28.94 -0.15
N GLU A 93 23.12 -29.13 -1.17
CA GLU A 93 24.11 -28.13 -1.57
C GLU A 93 23.46 -26.90 -2.22
N GLU A 94 22.46 -27.09 -3.09
CA GLU A 94 21.69 -26.00 -3.69
C GLU A 94 20.86 -25.25 -2.65
N ALA A 95 20.22 -25.97 -1.72
CA ALA A 95 19.47 -25.38 -0.61
C ALA A 95 20.38 -24.50 0.25
N ARG A 96 21.61 -24.96 0.54
CA ARG A 96 22.62 -24.16 1.26
C ARG A 96 23.05 -22.94 0.44
N ALA A 97 23.35 -23.10 -0.85
CA ALA A 97 23.78 -22.01 -1.71
C ALA A 97 22.71 -20.93 -1.86
N GLU A 98 21.44 -21.33 -2.00
CA GLU A 98 20.29 -20.44 -2.10
C GLU A 98 20.02 -19.71 -0.77
N PHE A 99 20.20 -20.38 0.36
CA PHE A 99 20.11 -19.77 1.69
C PHE A 99 21.22 -18.72 1.91
N LEU A 100 22.48 -19.10 1.64
CA LEU A 100 23.64 -18.19 1.79
C LEU A 100 23.56 -16.98 0.87
N ALA A 101 23.00 -17.13 -0.34
CA ALA A 101 22.81 -16.01 -1.27
C ALA A 101 21.69 -15.04 -0.85
N ARG A 102 20.78 -15.46 0.03
CA ARG A 102 19.61 -14.67 0.44
C ARG A 102 19.75 -14.00 1.80
N THR A 103 20.75 -14.37 2.60
CA THR A 103 20.87 -13.89 3.99
C THR A 103 22.22 -13.21 4.23
N GLU A 104 22.20 -12.01 4.82
CA GLU A 104 23.42 -11.31 5.28
C GLU A 104 24.12 -12.03 6.45
N LEU A 105 23.43 -12.98 7.10
CA LEU A 105 23.98 -13.96 8.06
C LEU A 105 24.85 -15.04 7.40
N GLY A 106 25.07 -14.95 6.09
CA GLY A 106 25.80 -15.96 5.31
C GLY A 106 27.15 -16.34 5.90
N GLU A 107 27.89 -15.42 6.54
CA GLU A 107 29.19 -15.75 7.16
C GLU A 107 29.06 -16.59 8.45
N GLU A 108 28.07 -16.33 9.32
CA GLU A 108 27.87 -17.09 10.56
C GLU A 108 27.27 -18.49 10.29
N VAL A 109 26.50 -18.62 9.21
CA VAL A 109 25.82 -19.87 8.84
C VAL A 109 26.62 -20.68 7.81
N ALA A 110 27.62 -20.08 7.14
CA ALA A 110 28.49 -20.78 6.17
C ALA A 110 29.36 -21.87 6.80
N GLU A 111 29.65 -21.78 8.10
CA GLU A 111 30.38 -22.82 8.84
C GLU A 111 29.55 -24.11 9.01
N LEU A 112 28.23 -24.05 8.84
CA LEU A 112 27.38 -25.23 8.86
C LEU A 112 27.55 -26.04 7.56
N GLY A 113 27.77 -27.34 7.71
CA GLY A 113 27.83 -28.27 6.59
C GLY A 113 26.50 -28.34 5.82
N ALA A 114 26.55 -28.77 4.55
CA ALA A 114 25.33 -28.96 3.74
C ALA A 114 24.35 -29.97 4.37
N GLU A 115 24.84 -30.85 5.26
CA GLU A 115 24.05 -31.82 6.03
C GLU A 115 22.99 -31.18 6.94
N VAL A 116 23.13 -29.89 7.27
CA VAL A 116 22.13 -29.15 8.07
C VAL A 116 20.94 -28.70 7.21
N PHE A 117 21.07 -28.73 5.89
CA PHE A 117 20.07 -28.29 4.94
C PHE A 117 19.43 -29.52 4.27
N PRO A 118 18.23 -29.96 4.70
CA PRO A 118 17.60 -31.15 4.15
C PRO A 118 17.29 -30.96 2.66
N ALA A 119 17.54 -32.00 1.87
CA ALA A 119 17.13 -32.02 0.46
C ALA A 119 15.60 -31.95 0.37
N SER A 120 15.08 -31.24 -0.62
CA SER A 120 13.65 -31.03 -0.78
C SER A 120 13.19 -31.17 -2.21
N ILE A 121 11.91 -31.47 -2.37
CA ILE A 121 11.21 -31.44 -3.65
C ILE A 121 10.15 -30.35 -3.58
N GLU A 122 10.32 -29.31 -4.39
CA GLU A 122 9.34 -28.24 -4.55
C GLU A 122 8.31 -28.66 -5.61
N VAL A 123 7.06 -28.76 -5.20
CA VAL A 123 5.94 -29.21 -6.03
C VAL A 123 5.05 -28.01 -6.34
N GLY A 124 5.10 -27.52 -7.57
CA GLY A 124 4.21 -26.47 -8.06
C GLY A 124 2.81 -27.01 -8.31
N ILE A 125 1.79 -26.32 -7.82
CA ILE A 125 0.39 -26.76 -7.92
C ILE A 125 -0.34 -26.03 -9.06
N VAL A 126 -1.18 -26.79 -9.77
CA VAL A 126 -2.05 -26.24 -10.82
C VAL A 126 -2.95 -25.12 -10.28
N SER A 127 -3.11 -24.07 -11.08
CA SER A 127 -4.00 -22.95 -10.74
C SER A 127 -5.45 -23.43 -10.57
N GLY A 128 -6.14 -22.95 -9.53
CA GLY A 128 -7.56 -23.26 -9.29
C GLY A 128 -7.86 -24.46 -8.38
N VAL A 129 -6.84 -25.17 -7.89
CA VAL A 129 -7.02 -26.19 -6.84
C VAL A 129 -7.39 -25.51 -5.50
N THR A 130 -8.35 -26.05 -4.75
CA THR A 130 -8.77 -25.45 -3.46
C THR A 130 -7.74 -25.72 -2.36
N VAL A 131 -7.65 -24.85 -1.34
CA VAL A 131 -6.76 -25.08 -0.17
C VAL A 131 -7.05 -26.42 0.49
N GLU A 132 -8.31 -26.82 0.63
CA GLU A 132 -8.69 -28.11 1.19
C GLU A 132 -8.16 -29.30 0.37
N ALA A 133 -8.15 -29.19 -0.96
CA ALA A 133 -7.59 -30.23 -1.83
C ALA A 133 -6.06 -30.29 -1.71
N ILE A 134 -5.42 -29.18 -1.36
CA ILE A 134 -3.96 -29.07 -1.23
C ILE A 134 -3.49 -29.56 0.13
N GLU A 135 -4.25 -29.30 1.19
CA GLU A 135 -4.06 -29.94 2.49
C GLU A 135 -4.18 -31.46 2.36
N LYS A 136 -5.19 -31.95 1.63
CA LYS A 136 -5.36 -33.38 1.34
C LYS A 136 -4.22 -33.94 0.49
N LEU A 137 -3.74 -33.18 -0.48
CA LEU A 137 -2.59 -33.55 -1.30
C LEU A 137 -1.32 -33.64 -0.45
N ALA A 138 -1.06 -32.64 0.39
CA ALA A 138 0.07 -32.62 1.31
C ALA A 138 0.04 -33.82 2.27
N ALA A 139 -1.13 -34.15 2.83
CA ALA A 139 -1.31 -35.34 3.67
C ALA A 139 -1.05 -36.65 2.92
N ARG A 140 -1.47 -36.74 1.64
CA ARG A 140 -1.19 -37.91 0.78
C ARG A 140 0.31 -38.03 0.48
N ILE A 141 0.98 -36.91 0.20
CA ILE A 141 2.42 -36.87 -0.06
C ILE A 141 3.21 -37.24 1.20
N GLY A 142 2.81 -36.74 2.36
CA GLY A 142 3.47 -37.05 3.64
C GLY A 142 3.39 -38.52 4.06
N ALA A 143 2.44 -39.28 3.49
CA ALA A 143 2.34 -40.72 3.70
C ALA A 143 3.27 -41.55 2.78
N LEU A 144 3.96 -40.92 1.82
CA LEU A 144 4.89 -41.60 0.93
C LEU A 144 6.20 -41.97 1.66
N GLU A 145 6.77 -43.10 1.28
CA GLU A 145 8.04 -43.56 1.82
C GLU A 145 9.19 -42.65 1.35
N GLY A 146 10.12 -42.32 2.25
CA GLY A 146 11.20 -41.37 1.99
C GLY A 146 10.85 -39.90 2.28
N VAL A 147 9.59 -39.57 2.53
CA VAL A 147 9.20 -38.22 2.98
C VAL A 147 9.44 -38.07 4.49
N SER A 148 10.06 -36.96 4.87
CA SER A 148 10.26 -36.56 6.26
C SER A 148 9.15 -35.62 6.72
N ASP A 149 8.93 -34.54 5.97
CA ASP A 149 7.93 -33.53 6.29
C ASP A 149 7.37 -32.87 5.02
N VAL A 150 6.16 -32.31 5.10
CA VAL A 150 5.48 -31.66 3.98
C VAL A 150 4.90 -30.32 4.44
N GLU A 151 5.49 -29.24 3.95
CA GLU A 151 5.01 -27.89 4.24
C GLU A 151 4.16 -27.35 3.08
N SER A 152 2.94 -26.92 3.41
CA SER A 152 2.03 -26.24 2.50
C SER A 152 1.73 -24.83 3.00
N TYR A 153 2.16 -23.83 2.25
CA TYR A 153 1.97 -22.43 2.65
C TYR A 153 0.66 -21.81 2.11
N ARG A 154 -0.12 -22.55 1.31
CA ARG A 154 -1.28 -21.99 0.61
C ARG A 154 -2.42 -21.51 1.52
N GLY A 155 -2.70 -22.23 2.61
CA GLY A 155 -3.72 -21.82 3.58
C GLY A 155 -3.38 -20.47 4.24
N TRP A 156 -2.09 -20.23 4.52
CA TRP A 156 -1.61 -18.96 5.03
C TRP A 156 -1.74 -17.84 3.98
N PHE A 157 -1.48 -18.12 2.70
CA PHE A 157 -1.66 -17.14 1.61
C PHE A 157 -3.11 -16.75 1.36
N GLU A 158 -4.05 -17.69 1.42
CA GLU A 158 -5.48 -17.36 1.32
C GLU A 158 -5.93 -16.47 2.49
N GLN A 159 -5.48 -16.76 3.70
CA GLN A 159 -5.72 -15.90 4.86
C GLN A 159 -5.11 -14.50 4.65
N LEU A 160 -3.85 -14.41 4.20
CA LEU A 160 -3.21 -13.14 3.89
C LEU A 160 -3.95 -12.38 2.80
N ALA A 161 -4.39 -13.05 1.72
CA ALA A 161 -5.18 -12.43 0.65
C ALA A 161 -6.52 -11.92 1.18
N SER A 162 -7.17 -12.67 2.07
CA SER A 162 -8.41 -12.24 2.73
C SER A 162 -8.17 -11.01 3.63
N LEU A 163 -7.07 -10.98 4.40
CA LEU A 163 -6.68 -9.85 5.23
C LEU A 163 -6.35 -8.62 4.38
N LEU A 164 -5.67 -8.79 3.25
CA LEU A 164 -5.42 -7.73 2.28
C LEU A 164 -6.72 -7.19 1.68
N SER A 165 -7.69 -8.07 1.38
CA SER A 165 -9.00 -7.64 0.88
C SER A 165 -9.77 -6.83 1.92
N ALA A 166 -9.76 -7.27 3.19
CA ALA A 166 -10.34 -6.53 4.31
C ALA A 166 -9.62 -5.20 4.54
N GLY A 167 -8.29 -5.19 4.43
CA GLY A 167 -7.47 -3.98 4.50
C GLY A 167 -7.80 -2.98 3.39
N LYS A 168 -8.07 -3.42 2.16
CA LYS A 168 -8.54 -2.55 1.06
C LYS A 168 -9.90 -1.91 1.38
N VAL A 169 -10.82 -2.66 1.99
CA VAL A 169 -12.10 -2.11 2.49
C VAL A 169 -11.82 -1.07 3.59
N GLY A 170 -10.93 -1.38 4.53
CA GLY A 170 -10.50 -0.44 5.58
C GLY A 170 -9.91 0.86 5.02
N ALA A 171 -9.01 0.76 4.04
CA ALA A 171 -8.42 1.92 3.36
C ALA A 171 -9.48 2.75 2.62
N THR A 172 -10.50 2.09 2.06
CA THR A 172 -11.64 2.78 1.42
C THR A 172 -12.46 3.56 2.45
N VAL A 173 -12.73 2.97 3.62
CA VAL A 173 -13.40 3.66 4.74
C VAL A 173 -12.58 4.86 5.20
N ILE A 174 -11.27 4.71 5.39
CA ILE A 174 -10.36 5.82 5.72
C ILE A 174 -10.43 6.90 4.65
N ALA A 175 -10.40 6.54 3.36
CA ALA A 175 -10.48 7.51 2.27
C ALA A 175 -11.79 8.32 2.30
N VAL A 176 -12.92 7.67 2.57
CA VAL A 176 -14.22 8.35 2.73
C VAL A 176 -14.19 9.30 3.93
N LEU A 177 -13.63 8.86 5.07
CA LEU A 177 -13.50 9.70 6.26
C LEU A 177 -12.59 10.91 6.01
N VAL A 178 -11.45 10.71 5.32
CA VAL A 178 -10.56 11.81 4.91
C VAL A 178 -11.32 12.78 4.01
N GLY A 179 -12.08 12.28 3.04
CA GLY A 179 -12.92 13.13 2.18
C GLY A 179 -13.93 13.95 2.98
N PHE A 180 -14.58 13.35 3.98
CA PHE A 180 -15.47 14.04 4.90
C PHE A 180 -14.74 15.09 5.75
N CYS A 181 -13.54 14.77 6.26
CA CYS A 181 -12.71 15.70 7.01
C CYS A 181 -12.31 16.91 6.15
N VAL A 182 -11.84 16.70 4.93
CA VAL A 182 -11.53 17.78 3.99
C VAL A 182 -12.77 18.63 3.74
N PHE A 183 -13.93 17.99 3.51
CA PHE A 183 -15.18 18.70 3.33
C PHE A 183 -15.57 19.57 4.53
N ALA A 184 -15.52 19.02 5.74
CA ALA A 184 -15.88 19.75 6.96
C ALA A 184 -14.89 20.89 7.25
N VAL A 185 -13.58 20.63 7.17
CA VAL A 185 -12.53 21.59 7.52
C VAL A 185 -12.43 22.71 6.49
N VAL A 186 -12.37 22.40 5.19
CA VAL A 186 -12.33 23.41 4.13
C VAL A 186 -13.63 24.21 4.12
N GLY A 187 -14.78 23.54 4.25
CA GLY A 187 -16.07 24.23 4.28
C GLY A 187 -16.23 25.15 5.49
N ASN A 188 -15.71 24.78 6.67
CA ASN A 188 -15.68 25.67 7.82
C ASN A 188 -14.71 26.84 7.61
N THR A 189 -13.54 26.58 7.06
CA THR A 189 -12.52 27.60 6.79
C THR A 189 -13.04 28.66 5.81
N VAL A 190 -13.65 28.22 4.71
CA VAL A 190 -14.25 29.13 3.71
C VAL A 190 -15.36 29.99 4.34
N ARG A 191 -16.21 29.40 5.19
CA ARG A 191 -17.25 30.17 5.90
C ARG A 191 -16.68 31.25 6.81
N LEU A 192 -15.63 30.93 7.57
CA LEU A 192 -14.95 31.89 8.43
C LEU A 192 -14.28 33.00 7.62
N SER A 193 -13.66 32.65 6.49
CA SER A 193 -13.03 33.62 5.59
C SER A 193 -14.05 34.57 4.96
N ILE A 194 -15.20 34.06 4.50
CA ILE A 194 -16.31 34.88 3.98
C ILE A 194 -16.82 35.85 5.06
N ALA A 195 -17.03 35.37 6.29
CA ALA A 195 -17.52 36.19 7.39
C ALA A 195 -16.56 37.36 7.69
N ARG A 196 -15.26 37.13 7.61
CA ARG A 196 -14.23 38.16 7.83
C ARG A 196 -14.13 39.16 6.67
N ARG A 197 -14.33 38.72 5.43
CA ARG A 197 -14.31 39.59 4.24
C ARG A 197 -15.70 40.13 3.83
N ARG A 198 -16.70 40.05 4.72
CA ARG A 198 -18.09 40.40 4.39
C ARG A 198 -18.25 41.81 3.81
N ARG A 199 -17.56 42.81 4.37
CA ARG A 199 -17.62 44.20 3.89
C ARG A 199 -17.03 44.37 2.48
N GLU A 200 -15.93 43.70 2.19
CA GLU A 200 -15.32 43.73 0.84
C GLU A 200 -16.26 43.07 -0.18
N ILE A 201 -16.85 41.94 0.18
CA ILE A 201 -17.83 41.23 -0.65
C ILE A 201 -19.06 42.09 -0.93
N GLU A 202 -19.55 42.82 0.07
CA GLU A 202 -20.68 43.73 -0.06
C GLU A 202 -20.38 44.87 -1.04
N VAL A 203 -19.22 45.54 -0.90
CA VAL A 203 -18.78 46.58 -1.84
C VAL A 203 -18.64 46.01 -3.26
N MET A 204 -18.04 44.83 -3.43
CA MET A 204 -17.91 44.19 -4.74
C MET A 204 -19.28 43.89 -5.38
N LYS A 205 -20.27 43.42 -4.59
CA LYS A 205 -21.64 43.19 -5.06
C LYS A 205 -22.32 44.50 -5.49
N LEU A 206 -22.13 45.59 -4.73
CA LEU A 206 -22.68 46.91 -5.06
C LEU A 206 -22.09 47.50 -6.35
N CYS A 207 -20.84 47.18 -6.68
CA CYS A 207 -20.20 47.55 -7.94
C CYS A 207 -20.58 46.64 -9.12
N GLY A 208 -21.53 45.70 -8.94
CA GLY A 208 -22.01 44.81 -10.01
C GLY A 208 -21.10 43.61 -10.31
N ALA A 209 -20.26 43.18 -9.36
CA ALA A 209 -19.43 41.99 -9.55
C ALA A 209 -20.26 40.71 -9.74
N THR A 210 -19.87 39.87 -10.70
CA THR A 210 -20.55 38.59 -10.96
C THR A 210 -20.35 37.59 -9.82
N HIS A 211 -21.28 36.66 -9.61
CA HIS A 211 -21.15 35.61 -8.57
C HIS A 211 -19.86 34.79 -8.72
N GLY A 212 -19.41 34.53 -9.96
CA GLY A 212 -18.14 33.84 -10.23
C GLY A 212 -16.92 34.65 -9.79
N PHE A 213 -16.96 35.98 -9.93
CA PHE A 213 -15.88 36.86 -9.47
C PHE A 213 -15.74 36.85 -7.95
N VAL A 214 -16.86 36.80 -7.22
CA VAL A 214 -16.87 36.71 -5.75
C VAL A 214 -16.45 35.30 -5.26
N ARG A 215 -16.91 34.24 -5.95
CA ARG A 215 -16.66 32.84 -5.55
C ARG A 215 -15.27 32.33 -5.90
N GLY A 216 -14.69 32.80 -7.01
CA GLY A 216 -13.42 32.30 -7.55
C GLY A 216 -12.27 32.21 -6.55
N PRO A 217 -11.95 33.28 -5.79
CA PRO A 217 -10.87 33.25 -4.80
C PRO A 217 -11.03 32.17 -3.75
N PHE A 218 -12.25 31.95 -3.23
CA PHE A 218 -12.52 30.94 -2.21
C PHE A 218 -12.40 29.51 -2.75
N ILE A 219 -12.72 29.27 -4.02
CA ILE A 219 -12.52 27.96 -4.66
C ILE A 219 -11.02 27.68 -4.78
N VAL A 220 -10.23 28.67 -5.20
CA VAL A 220 -8.76 28.57 -5.26
C VAL A 220 -8.18 28.32 -3.86
N GLU A 221 -8.66 29.02 -2.84
CA GLU A 221 -8.27 28.79 -1.45
C GLU A 221 -8.51 27.33 -1.03
N GLY A 222 -9.69 26.76 -1.32
CA GLY A 222 -10.00 25.36 -1.04
C GLY A 222 -9.12 24.36 -1.79
N ILE A 223 -8.84 24.60 -3.08
CA ILE A 223 -7.91 23.79 -3.89
C ILE A 223 -6.52 23.80 -3.26
N VAL A 224 -6.01 24.98 -2.92
CA VAL A 224 -4.67 25.15 -2.35
C VAL A 224 -4.57 24.48 -0.99
N GLN A 225 -5.60 24.58 -0.14
CA GLN A 225 -5.62 23.89 1.15
C GLN A 225 -5.56 22.37 1.00
N GLY A 226 -6.39 21.80 0.12
CA GLY A 226 -6.42 20.37 -0.13
C GLY A 226 -5.11 19.87 -0.74
N LEU A 227 -4.54 20.61 -1.69
CA LEU A 227 -3.27 20.30 -2.33
C LEU A 227 -2.09 20.37 -1.36
N LEU A 228 -2.01 21.43 -0.56
CA LEU A 228 -0.92 21.57 0.43
C LEU A 228 -1.00 20.49 1.50
N ALA A 229 -2.20 20.13 1.95
CA ALA A 229 -2.39 19.08 2.94
C ALA A 229 -1.93 17.71 2.41
N SER A 230 -2.37 17.33 1.20
CA SER A 230 -1.97 16.04 0.60
C SER A 230 -0.48 16.02 0.23
N ALA A 231 0.07 17.12 -0.28
CA ALA A 231 1.50 17.22 -0.58
C ALA A 231 2.36 17.15 0.69
N LEU A 232 1.97 17.82 1.77
CA LEU A 232 2.66 17.76 3.05
C LEU A 232 2.61 16.34 3.64
N ALA A 233 1.46 15.66 3.53
CA ALA A 233 1.31 14.28 3.94
C ALA A 233 2.25 13.34 3.15
N VAL A 234 2.32 13.49 1.82
CA VAL A 234 3.24 12.72 0.98
C VAL A 234 4.70 12.98 1.35
N ALA A 235 5.08 14.25 1.58
CA ALA A 235 6.43 14.60 1.98
C ALA A 235 6.81 13.99 3.33
N ALA A 236 5.90 14.06 4.32
CA ALA A 236 6.11 13.43 5.62
C ALA A 236 6.18 11.90 5.52
N LEU A 237 5.31 11.28 4.71
CA LEU A 237 5.34 9.84 4.47
C LEU A 237 6.63 9.40 3.77
N ALA A 238 7.09 10.16 2.79
CA ALA A 238 8.35 9.92 2.10
C ALA A 238 9.55 10.04 3.06
N ALA A 239 9.58 11.09 3.89
CA ALA A 239 10.63 11.26 4.89
C ALA A 239 10.66 10.08 5.88
N ALA A 240 9.51 9.66 6.39
CA ALA A 240 9.40 8.49 7.26
C ALA A 240 9.85 7.20 6.54
N PHE A 241 9.39 6.98 5.31
CA PHE A 241 9.75 5.79 4.53
C PHE A 241 11.26 5.71 4.25
N PHE A 242 11.88 6.80 3.80
CA PHE A 242 13.30 6.82 3.51
C PHE A 242 14.18 6.74 4.76
N ALA A 243 13.72 7.30 5.89
CA ALA A 243 14.40 7.16 7.17
C ALA A 243 14.40 5.70 7.66
N LEU A 244 13.29 4.97 7.49
CA LEU A 244 13.16 3.58 7.89
C LEU A 244 13.58 2.58 6.79
N ARG A 245 14.00 3.04 5.61
CA ARG A 245 14.24 2.15 4.46
C ARG A 245 15.28 1.08 4.74
N ALA A 246 16.35 1.40 5.48
CA ALA A 246 17.40 0.44 5.78
C ALA A 246 16.86 -0.73 6.64
N GLU A 247 16.10 -0.42 7.69
CA GLU A 247 15.47 -1.42 8.56
C GLU A 247 14.35 -2.20 7.85
N LEU A 248 13.60 -1.53 6.99
CA LEU A 248 12.57 -2.18 6.17
C LEU A 248 13.20 -3.11 5.14
N ASN A 249 14.28 -2.71 4.47
CA ASN A 249 14.94 -3.54 3.47
C ASN A 249 15.63 -4.76 4.10
N SER A 250 16.25 -4.65 5.29
CA SER A 250 16.82 -5.83 5.95
C SER A 250 15.73 -6.84 6.33
N ALA A 251 14.60 -6.38 6.88
CA ALA A 251 13.47 -7.25 7.17
C ALA A 251 12.86 -7.87 5.90
N PHE A 252 12.56 -7.07 4.87
CA PHE A 252 11.92 -7.57 3.65
C PHE A 252 12.86 -8.43 2.79
N SER A 253 14.17 -8.18 2.78
CA SER A 253 15.13 -9.00 2.05
C SER A 253 15.28 -10.40 2.68
N ILE A 254 15.44 -10.48 4.00
CA ILE A 254 15.59 -11.74 4.73
C ILE A 254 14.31 -12.58 4.60
N PHE A 255 13.15 -11.96 4.80
CA PHE A 255 11.89 -12.72 4.85
C PHE A 255 11.25 -12.94 3.49
N VAL A 256 11.42 -12.04 2.50
CA VAL A 256 10.63 -12.07 1.24
C VAL A 256 11.51 -12.03 -0.02
N GLY A 257 12.80 -11.67 0.10
CA GLY A 257 13.71 -11.50 -1.02
C GLY A 257 13.37 -10.31 -1.93
N THR A 258 12.62 -9.32 -1.41
CA THR A 258 12.17 -8.12 -2.12
C THR A 258 12.52 -6.88 -1.31
N GLU A 259 12.68 -5.73 -1.97
CA GLU A 259 12.83 -4.45 -1.26
C GLU A 259 11.47 -3.78 -1.03
N ALA A 260 11.35 -3.04 0.06
CA ALA A 260 10.18 -2.18 0.26
C ALA A 260 10.20 -1.07 -0.80
N VAL A 261 9.06 -0.87 -1.47
CA VAL A 261 8.91 0.16 -2.50
C VAL A 261 7.96 1.25 -2.00
N PHE A 262 8.31 2.50 -2.27
CA PHE A 262 7.43 3.62 -1.97
C PHE A 262 6.13 3.57 -2.81
N LEU A 263 5.17 4.45 -2.51
CA LEU A 263 3.92 4.53 -3.29
C LEU A 263 4.21 4.69 -4.79
N GLY A 264 3.54 3.88 -5.60
CA GLY A 264 3.63 4.00 -7.06
C GLY A 264 3.15 5.37 -7.54
N PRO A 265 3.63 5.85 -8.71
CA PRO A 265 3.31 7.18 -9.22
C PRO A 265 1.81 7.41 -9.41
N GLY A 266 1.04 6.37 -9.76
CA GLY A 266 -0.41 6.45 -9.86
C GLY A 266 -1.11 6.73 -8.52
N LEU A 267 -0.68 6.07 -7.43
CA LEU A 267 -1.24 6.30 -6.09
C LEU A 267 -0.82 7.66 -5.54
N LEU A 268 0.41 8.11 -5.80
CA LEU A 268 0.86 9.45 -5.44
C LEU A 268 0.02 10.53 -6.14
N ALA A 269 -0.15 10.40 -7.45
CA ALA A 269 -1.00 11.30 -8.22
C ALA A 269 -2.43 11.30 -7.67
N LEU A 270 -3.01 10.12 -7.43
CA LEU A 270 -4.36 9.99 -6.87
C LEU A 270 -4.48 10.70 -5.51
N LEU A 271 -3.52 10.51 -4.60
CA LEU A 271 -3.56 11.11 -3.26
C LEU A 271 -3.43 12.64 -3.32
N VAL A 272 -2.54 13.15 -4.17
CA VAL A 272 -2.33 14.61 -4.32
C VAL A 272 -3.54 15.26 -5.02
N PHE A 273 -3.99 14.72 -6.14
CA PHE A 273 -5.10 15.28 -6.92
C PHE A 273 -6.45 15.11 -6.23
N SER A 274 -6.67 14.05 -5.47
CA SER A 274 -7.88 13.92 -4.66
C SER A 274 -7.98 15.02 -3.61
N GLY A 275 -6.87 15.42 -2.98
CA GLY A 275 -6.83 16.58 -2.08
C GLY A 275 -7.32 17.86 -2.76
N ALA A 276 -6.77 18.18 -3.93
CA ALA A 276 -7.18 19.35 -4.71
C ALA A 276 -8.66 19.29 -5.15
N PHE A 277 -9.10 18.12 -5.63
CA PHE A 277 -10.47 17.89 -6.11
C PHE A 277 -11.50 18.01 -4.99
N ILE A 278 -11.25 17.36 -3.85
CA ILE A 278 -12.14 17.44 -2.69
C ILE A 278 -12.12 18.85 -2.11
N GLY A 279 -10.97 19.52 -2.07
CA GLY A 279 -10.88 20.93 -1.66
C GLY A 279 -11.73 21.87 -2.54
N ALA A 280 -11.67 21.70 -3.86
CA ALA A 280 -12.46 22.48 -4.82
C ALA A 280 -13.97 22.29 -4.62
N THR A 281 -14.41 21.02 -4.53
CA THR A 281 -15.83 20.67 -4.39
C THR A 281 -16.38 21.14 -3.04
N SER A 282 -15.59 20.99 -1.97
CA SER A 282 -15.95 21.43 -0.62
C SER A 282 -16.15 22.94 -0.53
N SER A 283 -15.22 23.72 -1.11
CA SER A 283 -15.35 25.17 -1.17
C SER A 283 -16.57 25.60 -2.00
N THR A 284 -16.76 24.99 -3.17
CA THR A 284 -17.89 25.30 -4.06
C THR A 284 -19.24 25.04 -3.40
N LEU A 285 -19.40 23.90 -2.72
CA LEU A 285 -20.63 23.55 -2.01
C LEU A 285 -20.91 24.49 -0.82
N SER A 286 -19.86 24.89 -0.11
CA SER A 286 -19.97 25.84 1.00
C SER A 286 -20.39 27.23 0.52
N LEU A 287 -19.86 27.68 -0.63
CA LEU A 287 -20.20 28.94 -1.27
C LEU A 287 -21.64 28.98 -1.77
N ARG A 288 -22.15 27.87 -2.34
CA ARG A 288 -23.56 27.79 -2.80
C ARG A 288 -24.53 28.06 -1.66
N ARG A 289 -24.31 27.44 -0.49
CA ARG A 289 -25.18 27.62 0.68
C ARG A 289 -25.13 29.01 1.32
N TYR A 290 -24.01 29.74 1.22
CA TYR A 290 -23.80 30.99 1.96
C TYR A 290 -23.85 32.27 1.11
N LEU A 291 -23.68 32.17 -0.21
CA LEU A 291 -23.73 33.33 -1.12
C LEU A 291 -25.04 33.45 -1.90
N GLU A 292 -26.02 32.56 -1.71
CA GLU A 292 -27.42 32.73 -2.17
C GLU A 292 -28.22 33.65 -1.23
N ILE A 293 -27.62 34.79 -0.88
CA ILE A 293 -28.27 36.04 -0.46
C ILE A 293 -27.72 37.15 -1.36
#